data_AF-A0A836RL81-F1
#
_entry.id   AF-A0A836RL81-F1
#
_cell.length_a   1.000
_cell.length_b   1.000
_cell.length_c   1.000
_cell.angle_alpha   90.00
_cell.angle_beta   90.00
_cell.angle_gamma   90.00
#
_symmetry.space_group_name_H-M   'P 1'
#
loop_
_entity.id
_entity.type
_entity.pdbx_description
1 polymer ?
#
loop_
_entity_poly.entity_id
_entity_poly.type
_entity_poly.pdbx_seq_one_letter_code
_entity_poly.pdbx_strand_id
1 'polypeptide(L)'
;MARIRRLDTEIVCKIAAGEVIERPANVVKELLENSVDALATRIDVDVVQGGSELIRVVDNGEGIHPEDLPLTVASHATSKLRSADDLFRIQTMGFRGEALASIAAVSRFRIRSRPDGCETGLELRAAFG
;
A
#
# COMPACT_ATOMS: atom_id res chain seq x y z
N MET A 1 -24.60 12.14 -29.57
CA MET A 1 -23.84 12.69 -28.42
C MET A 1 -23.91 11.72 -27.26
N ALA A 2 -22.77 11.33 -26.68
CA ALA A 2 -22.76 10.48 -25.49
C ALA A 2 -23.21 11.31 -24.27
N ARG A 3 -24.09 10.73 -23.43
CA ARG A 3 -24.52 11.37 -22.18
C ARG A 3 -23.47 11.12 -21.10
N ILE A 4 -23.22 12.12 -20.25
CA ILE A 4 -22.33 11.99 -19.10
C ILE A 4 -22.90 10.93 -18.15
N ARG A 5 -22.05 10.00 -17.68
CA ARG A 5 -22.40 8.96 -16.71
C ARG A 5 -21.34 8.89 -15.61
N ARG A 6 -21.74 8.46 -14.41
CA ARG A 6 -20.78 8.13 -13.35
C ARG A 6 -19.96 6.91 -13.78
N LEU A 7 -18.68 6.93 -13.42
CA LEU A 7 -17.78 5.79 -13.59
C LEU A 7 -18.04 4.78 -12.47
N ASP A 8 -17.92 3.51 -12.79
CA ASP A 8 -17.95 2.45 -11.77
C ASP A 8 -16.72 2.56 -10.87
N THR A 9 -16.85 2.17 -9.60
CA THR A 9 -15.79 2.28 -8.58
C THR A 9 -14.48 1.64 -9.06
N GLU A 10 -14.57 0.50 -9.75
CA GLU A 10 -13.42 -0.20 -10.31
C GLU A 10 -12.65 0.66 -11.33
N ILE A 11 -13.36 1.41 -12.18
CA ILE A 11 -12.76 2.31 -13.17
C ILE A 11 -12.11 3.50 -12.47
N VAL A 12 -12.76 4.05 -11.44
CA VAL A 12 -12.19 5.14 -10.62
C VAL A 12 -10.88 4.70 -9.96
N CYS A 13 -10.86 3.51 -9.34
CA CYS A 13 -9.65 2.95 -8.74
C CYS A 13 -8.55 2.71 -9.77
N LYS A 14 -8.88 2.25 -10.99
CA LYS A 14 -7.91 2.04 -12.08
C LYS A 14 -7.31 3.36 -12.59
N ILE A 15 -8.12 4.41 -12.72
CA ILE A 15 -7.62 5.74 -13.12
C ILE A 15 -6.69 6.29 -12.03
N ALA A 16 -7.13 6.26 -10.76
CA ALA A 16 -6.34 6.71 -9.64
C ALA A 16 -5.02 5.94 -9.52
N ALA A 17 -5.03 4.62 -9.70
CA ALA A 17 -3.82 3.81 -9.69
C ALA A 17 -2.85 4.18 -10.82
N GLY A 18 -3.34 4.54 -12.01
CA GLY A 18 -2.49 5.02 -13.11
C GLY A 18 -1.86 6.40 -12.86
N GLU A 19 -2.54 7.27 -12.11
CA GLU A 19 -2.02 8.60 -11.72
C GLU A 19 -1.06 8.52 -10.51
N VAL A 20 -1.31 7.60 -9.58
CA VAL A 20 -0.50 7.39 -8.37
C VAL A 20 0.73 6.53 -8.68
N ILE A 21 0.58 5.50 -9.51
CA ILE A 21 1.63 4.55 -9.91
C ILE A 21 1.98 4.77 -11.37
N GLU A 22 2.51 5.96 -11.66
CA GLU A 22 2.97 6.29 -13.02
C GLU A 22 4.25 5.52 -13.39
N ARG A 23 5.06 5.14 -12.39
CA ARG A 23 6.37 4.49 -12.57
C ARG A 23 6.65 3.47 -11.46
N PRO A 24 7.37 2.35 -11.75
CA PRO A 24 7.81 1.39 -10.73
C PRO A 24 8.54 2.02 -9.54
N ALA A 25 9.29 3.10 -9.78
CA ALA A 25 9.99 3.84 -8.73
C ALA A 25 9.03 4.42 -7.66
N ASN A 26 7.82 4.84 -8.04
CA ASN A 26 6.83 5.36 -7.08
C ASN A 26 6.34 4.24 -6.16
N VAL A 27 6.13 3.03 -6.68
CA VAL A 27 5.79 1.86 -5.85
C VAL A 27 6.87 1.61 -4.82
N VAL A 28 8.14 1.61 -5.24
CA VAL A 28 9.27 1.43 -4.33
C VAL A 28 9.29 2.52 -3.26
N LYS A 29 9.12 3.80 -3.64
CA LYS A 29 9.06 4.92 -2.70
C LYS A 29 7.98 4.72 -1.64
N GLU A 30 6.75 4.41 -2.05
CA GLU A 30 5.63 4.24 -1.11
C GLU A 30 5.84 3.03 -0.18
N LEU A 31 6.40 1.93 -0.66
CA LEU A 31 6.71 0.76 0.17
C LEU A 31 7.84 1.06 1.18
N LEU A 32 8.86 1.81 0.75
CA LEU A 32 9.94 2.27 1.63
C LEU A 32 9.43 3.23 2.72
N GLU A 33 8.60 4.20 2.35
CA GLU A 33 7.97 5.13 3.29
C GLU A 33 7.12 4.37 4.33
N ASN A 34 6.35 3.36 3.92
CA ASN A 34 5.62 2.51 4.85
C ASN A 34 6.53 1.71 5.78
N SER A 35 7.67 1.23 5.29
CA SER A 35 8.66 0.51 6.11
C SER A 35 9.27 1.44 7.17
N VAL A 36 9.60 2.68 6.79
CA VAL A 36 10.13 3.70 7.71
C VAL A 36 9.09 4.10 8.75
N ASP A 37 7.84 4.32 8.32
CA ASP A 37 6.73 4.63 9.24
C ASP A 37 6.45 3.47 10.22
N ALA A 38 6.81 2.23 9.87
CA ALA A 38 6.78 1.05 10.74
C ALA A 38 8.03 0.88 11.62
N LEU A 39 8.87 1.92 11.71
CA LEU A 39 10.10 1.96 12.52
C LEU A 39 11.15 0.91 12.13
N ALA A 40 11.17 0.47 10.87
CA ALA A 40 12.17 -0.46 10.38
C ALA A 40 13.59 0.13 10.49
N THR A 41 14.53 -0.70 10.94
CA THR A 41 15.97 -0.36 11.01
C THR A 41 16.77 -1.00 9.88
N ARG A 42 16.17 -1.98 9.18
CA ARG A 42 16.71 -2.66 8.02
C ARG A 42 15.59 -2.86 7.02
N ILE A 43 15.87 -2.49 5.77
CA ILE A 43 14.97 -2.68 4.64
C ILE A 43 15.77 -3.27 3.49
N ASP A 44 15.39 -4.45 3.04
CA ASP A 44 15.96 -5.13 1.87
C ASP A 44 15.00 -4.94 0.68
N VAL A 45 15.53 -4.49 -0.47
CA VAL A 45 14.74 -4.19 -1.68
C VAL A 45 15.28 -4.99 -2.86
N ASP A 46 14.40 -5.76 -3.50
CA ASP A 46 14.68 -6.47 -4.74
C ASP A 46 13.80 -5.95 -5.87
N VAL A 47 14.44 -5.58 -6.99
CA VAL A 47 13.78 -5.09 -8.19
C VAL A 47 14.26 -5.91 -9.39
N VAL A 48 13.33 -6.51 -10.13
CA VAL A 48 13.62 -7.34 -11.31
C VAL A 48 13.01 -6.69 -12.55
N GLN A 49 13.76 -6.63 -13.65
CA GLN A 49 13.37 -5.98 -14.91
C GLN A 49 12.83 -4.55 -14.71
N GLY A 50 13.53 -3.74 -13.92
CA GLY A 50 13.14 -2.37 -13.61
C GLY A 50 11.81 -2.25 -12.84
N GLY A 51 11.34 -3.35 -12.23
CA GLY A 51 10.12 -3.41 -11.42
C GLY A 51 8.88 -3.85 -12.20
N SER A 52 9.02 -4.15 -13.50
CA SER A 52 7.93 -4.69 -14.32
C SER A 52 7.63 -6.17 -14.01
N GLU A 53 8.65 -6.92 -13.61
CA GLU A 53 8.51 -8.33 -13.23
C GLU A 53 8.28 -8.51 -11.73
N LEU A 54 9.10 -7.85 -10.90
CA LEU A 54 9.00 -7.94 -9.44
C LEU A 54 9.52 -6.67 -8.78
N ILE A 55 8.76 -6.23 -7.78
CA ILE A 55 9.20 -5.33 -6.71
C ILE A 55 8.92 -6.06 -5.39
N ARG A 56 9.97 -6.27 -4.59
CA ARG A 56 9.86 -6.86 -3.25
C ARG A 56 10.56 -5.94 -2.25
N VAL A 57 9.85 -5.58 -1.19
CA VAL A 57 10.38 -4.84 -0.05
C VAL A 57 10.18 -5.71 1.18
N VAL A 58 11.25 -5.94 1.93
CA VAL A 58 11.24 -6.70 3.19
C VAL A 58 11.85 -5.81 4.26
N ASP A 59 11.09 -5.55 5.32
CA ASP A 59 11.52 -4.75 6.45
C ASP A 59 11.48 -5.56 7.75
N ASN A 60 12.14 -5.03 8.79
CA ASN A 60 12.09 -5.53 10.15
C ASN A 60 11.33 -4.58 11.10
N GLY A 61 10.32 -3.89 10.59
CA GLY A 61 9.47 -3.00 11.37
C GLY A 61 8.52 -3.75 12.29
N GLU A 62 7.62 -3.01 12.92
CA GLU A 62 6.65 -3.51 13.92
C GLU A 62 5.63 -4.51 13.36
N GLY A 63 5.50 -4.58 12.04
CA GLY A 63 4.53 -5.43 11.35
C GLY A 63 3.10 -4.92 11.43
N ILE A 64 2.16 -5.77 11.00
CA ILE A 64 0.73 -5.45 10.85
C ILE A 64 -0.06 -6.47 11.66
N HIS A 65 -0.97 -5.98 12.50
CA HIS A 65 -1.83 -6.85 13.28
C HIS A 65 -2.68 -7.77 12.37
N PRO A 66 -2.86 -9.05 12.72
CA PRO A 66 -3.70 -10.00 11.97
C PRO A 66 -5.04 -9.46 11.49
N GLU A 67 -5.75 -8.76 12.36
CA GLU A 67 -7.09 -8.23 12.09
C GLU A 67 -7.08 -7.02 11.15
N ASP A 68 -5.95 -6.30 11.08
CA ASP A 68 -5.78 -5.13 10.23
C ASP A 68 -5.28 -5.49 8.83
N LEU A 69 -4.74 -6.69 8.65
CA LEU A 69 -4.17 -7.12 7.37
C LEU A 69 -5.17 -6.98 6.19
N PRO A 70 -6.47 -7.31 6.31
CA PRO A 70 -7.45 -7.06 5.26
C PRO A 70 -7.65 -5.57 4.94
N LEU A 71 -7.48 -4.68 5.92
CA LEU A 71 -7.64 -3.23 5.75
C LEU A 71 -6.50 -2.61 4.95
N THR A 72 -5.34 -3.27 4.87
CA THR A 72 -4.18 -2.75 4.13
C THR A 72 -4.44 -2.55 2.63
N VAL A 73 -5.38 -3.29 2.06
CA VAL A 73 -5.78 -3.16 0.65
C VAL A 73 -7.13 -2.46 0.48
N ALA A 74 -7.75 -2.00 1.56
CA ALA A 74 -8.97 -1.21 1.52
C ALA A 74 -8.65 0.26 1.23
N SER A 75 -9.43 0.92 0.39
CA SER A 75 -9.32 2.36 0.17
C SER A 75 -9.70 3.13 1.45
N HIS A 76 -8.98 4.22 1.72
CA HIS A 76 -9.23 5.12 2.85
C HIS A 76 -9.08 4.49 4.25
N ALA A 77 -8.28 3.44 4.36
CA ALA A 77 -7.90 2.84 5.64
C ALA A 77 -6.45 3.24 6.00
N THR A 78 -6.26 3.92 7.13
CA THR A 78 -4.93 4.32 7.61
C THR A 78 -4.88 4.32 9.12
N SER A 79 -3.74 3.90 9.69
CA SER A 79 -3.45 4.04 11.13
C SER A 79 -2.88 5.41 11.50
N LYS A 80 -2.59 6.27 10.51
CA LYS A 80 -1.77 7.48 10.65
C LYS A 80 -2.57 8.78 10.80
N LEU A 81 -3.89 8.77 10.63
CA LEU A 81 -4.78 9.91 10.84
C LEU A 81 -6.00 9.47 11.66
N ARG A 82 -6.35 10.21 12.72
CA ARG A 82 -7.52 9.95 13.57
C ARG A 82 -8.56 11.06 13.49
N SER A 83 -8.16 12.26 13.09
CA SER A 83 -9.00 13.44 13.03
C SER A 83 -8.60 14.37 11.87
N ALA A 84 -9.50 15.29 11.50
CA ALA A 84 -9.22 16.29 10.47
C ALA A 84 -8.06 17.23 10.88
N ASP A 85 -7.81 17.41 12.18
CA ASP A 85 -6.71 18.23 12.67
C ASP A 85 -5.33 17.57 12.43
N ASP A 86 -5.28 16.24 12.29
CA ASP A 86 -4.05 15.50 12.02
C ASP A 86 -3.52 15.77 10.59
N LEU A 87 -4.39 16.20 9.66
CA LEU A 87 -3.99 16.65 8.31
C LEU A 87 -3.09 17.89 8.36
N PHE A 88 -3.17 18.70 9.42
CA PHE A 88 -2.36 19.91 9.60
C PHE A 88 -1.10 19.66 10.44
N ARG A 89 -0.91 18.44 10.95
CA ARG A 89 0.21 18.03 11.82
C ARG A 89 1.01 16.85 11.28
N ILE A 90 0.95 16.61 9.96
CA ILE A 90 1.49 15.40 9.33
C ILE A 90 3.00 15.25 9.65
N GLN A 91 3.33 14.21 10.40
CA GLN A 91 4.70 13.78 10.72
C GLN A 91 5.10 12.48 9.99
N THR A 92 4.19 11.87 9.24
CA THR A 92 4.39 10.58 8.53
C THR A 92 4.45 10.80 7.02
N MET A 93 5.18 9.94 6.30
CA MET A 93 5.43 10.15 4.87
C MET A 93 4.25 9.75 3.97
N GLY A 94 3.40 8.81 4.41
CA GLY A 94 2.18 8.44 3.68
C GLY A 94 0.93 8.45 4.55
N PHE A 95 -0.05 9.31 4.28
CA PHE A 95 -1.25 9.50 5.15
C PHE A 95 -2.59 9.15 4.48
N ARG A 96 -2.62 8.95 3.15
CA ARG A 96 -3.87 8.79 2.39
C ARG A 96 -4.55 7.43 2.55
N GLY A 97 -3.82 6.39 3.01
CA GLY A 97 -4.37 5.03 3.09
C GLY A 97 -4.74 4.45 1.73
N GLU A 98 -4.05 4.88 0.68
CA GLU A 98 -4.39 4.55 -0.72
C GLU A 98 -3.26 3.81 -1.46
N ALA A 99 -2.02 3.84 -0.96
CA ALA A 99 -0.87 3.32 -1.67
C ALA A 99 -0.98 1.81 -1.94
N LEU A 100 -1.12 1.01 -0.88
CA LEU A 100 -1.22 -0.46 -0.99
C LEU A 100 -2.48 -0.91 -1.74
N ALA A 101 -3.61 -0.24 -1.53
CA ALA A 101 -4.84 -0.48 -2.28
C ALA A 101 -4.66 -0.19 -3.78
N SER A 102 -4.01 0.92 -4.14
CA SER A 102 -3.71 1.28 -5.52
C SER A 102 -2.75 0.29 -6.18
N ILE A 103 -1.72 -0.16 -5.46
CA ILE A 103 -0.78 -1.19 -5.94
C ILE A 103 -1.52 -2.52 -6.16
N ALA A 104 -2.37 -2.92 -5.21
CA ALA A 104 -3.16 -4.13 -5.32
C ALA A 104 -4.15 -4.11 -6.49
N ALA A 105 -4.72 -2.94 -6.81
CA ALA A 105 -5.68 -2.77 -7.90
C ALA A 105 -5.10 -2.95 -9.32
N VAL A 106 -3.77 -2.92 -9.48
CA VAL A 106 -3.10 -3.02 -10.80
C VAL A 106 -1.99 -4.08 -10.86
N SER A 107 -1.86 -4.93 -9.84
CA SER A 107 -0.79 -5.92 -9.77
C SER A 107 -1.24 -7.24 -9.13
N ARG A 108 -0.38 -8.26 -9.21
CA ARG A 108 -0.51 -9.46 -8.38
C ARG A 108 0.17 -9.18 -7.04
N PHE A 109 -0.58 -8.58 -6.14
CA PHE A 109 -0.07 -8.11 -4.85
C PHE A 109 -0.07 -9.21 -3.79
N ARG A 110 0.97 -9.19 -2.96
CA ARG A 110 1.10 -10.06 -1.80
C ARG A 110 1.79 -9.31 -0.68
N ILE A 111 1.20 -9.37 0.50
CA ILE A 111 1.78 -8.84 1.73
C ILE A 111 1.85 -9.95 2.77
N ARG A 112 2.97 -10.01 3.47
CA ARG A 112 3.19 -10.91 4.61
C ARG A 112 3.62 -10.06 5.77
N SER A 113 3.03 -10.29 6.93
CA SER A 113 3.46 -9.59 8.13
C SER A 113 3.31 -10.49 9.35
N ARG A 114 4.17 -10.24 10.33
CA ARG A 114 4.13 -10.89 11.64
C ARG A 114 4.58 -9.86 12.67
N PRO A 115 3.66 -9.28 13.45
CA PRO A 115 4.04 -8.38 14.52
C PRO A 115 4.66 -9.16 15.68
N ASP A 116 5.41 -8.45 16.52
CA ASP A 116 6.04 -9.03 17.71
C ASP A 116 4.98 -9.61 18.65
N GLY A 117 5.32 -10.73 19.29
CA GLY A 117 4.40 -11.48 20.16
C GLY A 117 3.46 -12.44 19.43
N CYS A 118 3.38 -12.42 18.09
CA CYS A 118 2.66 -13.45 17.33
C CYS A 118 3.57 -14.63 16.99
N GLU A 119 3.13 -15.86 17.28
CA GLU A 119 3.86 -17.09 16.92
C GLU A 119 3.94 -17.25 15.39
N THR A 120 2.87 -16.89 14.69
CA THR A 120 2.74 -17.03 13.22
C THR A 120 2.41 -15.71 12.56
N GLY A 121 2.95 -15.50 11.35
CA GLY A 121 2.55 -14.40 10.47
C GLY A 121 1.34 -14.74 9.61
N LEU A 122 0.77 -13.72 9.00
CA LEU A 122 -0.31 -13.85 8.02
C LEU A 122 0.15 -13.38 6.64
N GLU A 123 -0.52 -13.93 5.63
CA GLU A 123 -0.33 -13.56 4.24
C GLU A 123 -1.67 -13.13 3.66
N LEU A 124 -1.70 -11.97 3.02
CA LEU A 124 -2.79 -11.56 2.15
C LEU A 124 -2.29 -11.55 0.70
N ARG A 125 -3.12 -12.09 -0.18
CA ARG A 125 -2.92 -12.03 -1.63
C ARG A 125 -4.11 -11.32 -2.26
N ALA A 126 -3.82 -10.34 -3.09
CA ALA A 126 -4.80 -9.70 -3.95
C ALA A 126 -4.37 -9.94 -5.40
N ALA A 127 -5.27 -10.51 -6.20
CA ALA A 127 -5.02 -10.73 -7.61
C ALA A 127 -5.77 -9.66 -8.42
N PHE A 128 -5.04 -9.02 -9.33
CA PHE A 128 -5.64 -8.29 -10.44
C PHE A 128 -6.39 -9.24 -11.37
N GLY A 129 -7.68 -8.97 -11.61
CA GLY A 129 -8.55 -9.75 -12.50
C GLY A 129 -10.02 -9.58 -12.17
#